data_AF-A0A257MXT8-F1
#
_entry.id   AF-A0A257MXT8-F1
#
_cell.length_a   1.000
_cell.length_b   1.000
_cell.length_c   1.000
_cell.angle_alpha   90.00
_cell.angle_beta   90.00
_cell.angle_gamma   90.00
#
_symmetry.space_group_name_H-M   'P 1'
#
loop_
_entity.id
_entity.type
_entity.pdbx_description
1 polymer ?
#
loop_
_entity_poly.entity_id
_entity_poly.type
_entity_poly.pdbx_seq_one_letter_code
_entity_poly.pdbx_strand_id
1 'polypeptide(L)' 'MQPLIALVDCNAFYVSCECLFRPDLWNKPVGVLSNNDGCFIARNNALKALGVKMGT' A
#
# COMPACT_ATOMS: atom_id res chain seq x y z
N MET A 1 -14.02 21.64 -27.90
CA MET A 1 -13.86 20.22 -27.51
C MET A 1 -13.26 20.21 -26.11
N GLN A 2 -13.88 19.54 -25.14
CA GLN A 2 -13.28 19.40 -23.81
C GLN A 2 -12.16 18.33 -23.89
N PRO A 3 -10.99 18.55 -23.24
CA PRO A 3 -9.92 17.57 -23.21
C PRO A 3 -10.36 16.30 -22.45
N LEU A 4 -10.03 15.13 -23.01
CA LEU A 4 -10.20 13.85 -22.33
C LEU A 4 -9.05 13.66 -21.34
N ILE A 5 -9.38 13.58 -20.04
CA ILE A 5 -8.40 13.42 -18.95
C ILE A 5 -8.68 12.11 -18.21
N ALA A 6 -7.63 11.37 -17.87
CA ALA A 6 -7.69 10.19 -17.02
C ALA A 6 -6.68 10.31 -15.86
N LEU A 7 -7.05 9.77 -14.69
CA LEU A 7 -6.17 9.62 -13.53
C LEU A 7 -5.82 8.14 -13.38
N VAL A 8 -4.53 7.86 -13.21
CA VAL A 8 -4.02 6.51 -12.95
C VAL A 8 -3.30 6.52 -11.61
N ASP A 9 -3.71 5.63 -10.71
CA ASP A 9 -3.12 5.48 -9.38
C ASP A 9 -2.94 3.99 -9.06
N CYS A 10 -1.89 3.66 -8.31
CA CYS A 10 -1.58 2.29 -7.93
C CYS A 10 -2.18 1.93 -6.57
N ASN A 11 -2.91 0.81 -6.51
CA ASN A 11 -3.41 0.27 -5.25
C ASN A 11 -2.26 -0.07 -4.30
N ALA A 12 -2.20 0.62 -3.16
CA ALA A 12 -1.21 0.41 -2.10
C ALA A 12 0.24 0.25 -2.65
N PHE A 13 0.67 1.21 -3.49
CA PHE A 13 1.84 1.08 -4.36
C PHE A 13 3.07 0.42 -3.72
N TYR A 14 3.57 0.91 -2.57
CA TYR A 14 4.77 0.34 -1.96
C TYR A 14 4.56 -1.11 -1.49
N VAL A 15 3.38 -1.45 -0.96
CA VAL A 15 3.05 -2.84 -0.60
C VAL A 15 3.01 -3.72 -1.85
N SER A 16 2.46 -3.21 -2.96
CA SER A 16 2.40 -3.95 -4.23
C SER A 16 3.78 -4.21 -4.81
N CYS A 17 4.71 -3.26 -4.72
CA CYS A 17 6.11 -3.45 -5.11
C CYS A 17 6.79 -4.53 -4.24
N GLU A 18 6.63 -4.47 -2.92
CA GLU A 18 7.20 -5.50 -2.04
C GLU A 18 6.61 -6.88 -2.33
N CYS A 19 5.29 -6.98 -2.51
CA CYS A 19 4.59 -8.23 -2.83
C CYS A 19 5.00 -8.80 -4.19
N LEU A 20 5.40 -7.98 -5.17
CA LEU A 20 5.91 -8.46 -6.45
C LEU A 20 7.18 -9.30 -6.27
N PHE A 21 8.08 -8.87 -5.37
CA PHE A 21 9.34 -9.57 -5.09
C PHE A 21 9.24 -10.55 -3.92
N ARG A 22 8.14 -10.52 -3.16
CA ARG A 22 7.84 -11.42 -2.05
C ARG A 22 6.48 -12.11 -2.24
N PRO A 23 6.38 -13.13 -3.11
CA PRO A 23 5.12 -13.85 -3.36
C PRO A 23 4.51 -14.47 -2.09
N ASP A 24 5.33 -14.76 -1.07
CA ASP A 24 4.88 -15.26 0.23
C ASP A 24 4.02 -14.25 1.02
N LEU A 25 3.88 -13.01 0.54
CA LEU A 25 3.10 -11.94 1.16
C LEU A 25 1.71 -11.71 0.53
N TRP A 26 1.38 -12.29 -0.63
CA TRP A 26 0.17 -11.95 -1.41
C TRP A 26 -1.16 -12.01 -0.64
N ASN A 27 -1.29 -12.97 0.27
CA ASN A 27 -2.52 -13.18 1.05
C ASN A 27 -2.37 -12.77 2.52
N LYS A 28 -1.39 -11.92 2.84
CA LYS A 28 -1.11 -11.49 4.22
C LYS A 28 -1.51 -10.02 4.41
N PRO A 29 -1.85 -9.61 5.65
CA PRO A 29 -1.87 -8.19 6.01
C PRO A 29 -0.44 -7.64 5.92
N VAL A 30 -0.21 -6.66 5.05
CA VAL A 30 1.13 -6.11 4.78
C VAL A 30 1.08 -4.59 4.81
N GLY A 31 2.09 -4.01 5.45
CA GLY A 31 2.34 -2.58 5.46
C GLY A 31 3.83 -2.30 5.29
N VAL A 32 4.13 -1.10 4.82
CA VAL A 32 5.49 -0.58 4.68
C VAL A 32 5.65 0.57 5.66
N LEU A 33 6.75 0.57 6.42
CA LEU A 33 7.08 1.60 7.41
C LEU A 33 8.10 2.59 6.83
N SER A 34 8.08 3.85 7.26
CA SER A 34 9.17 4.78 7.00
C SER A 34 10.31 4.59 8.00
N ASN A 35 11.53 4.45 7.47
CA ASN A 35 12.80 4.58 8.20
C ASN A 35 12.91 3.81 9.53
N ASN A 36 12.30 2.62 9.62
CA ASN A 36 12.28 1.78 10.83
C ASN A 36 11.65 2.39 12.10
N ASP A 37 11.18 3.64 12.06
CA ASP A 37 10.67 4.38 13.23
C ASP A 37 9.16 4.18 13.48
N GLY A 38 8.57 3.13 12.89
CA GLY A 38 7.20 2.69 13.21
C GLY A 38 6.08 3.32 12.38
N CYS A 39 6.37 4.32 11.56
CA CYS A 39 5.33 5.05 10.81
C CYS A 39 4.86 4.29 9.56
N PHE A 40 3.60 3.84 9.52
CA PHE A 40 3.03 3.20 8.32
C PHE A 40 2.83 4.20 7.17
N ILE A 41 3.54 3.99 6.06
CA ILE A 41 3.45 4.80 4.83
C ILE A 41 2.72 4.11 3.67
N ALA A 42 2.48 2.81 3.77
CA ALA A 42 1.59 2.08 2.87
C ALA A 42 0.99 0.87 3.58
N ARG A 43 -0.24 0.50 3.21
CA ARG A 43 -0.97 -0.65 3.77
C ARG A 43 -1.95 -1.24 2.76
N ASN A 44 -1.97 -2.55 2.62
CA ASN A 44 -2.97 -3.23 1.77
C ASN A 44 -4.34 -3.30 2.45
N ASN A 45 -5.36 -3.71 1.69
CA ASN A 45 -6.74 -3.75 2.20
C ASN A 45 -6.91 -4.69 3.40
N ALA A 46 -6.18 -5.81 3.44
CA ALA A 46 -6.19 -6.72 4.59
C ALA A 46 -5.68 -6.04 5.86
N LEU A 47 -4.58 -5.28 5.79
CA LEU A 47 -4.05 -4.53 6.94
C LEU A 47 -4.97 -3.36 7.33
N LYS A 48 -5.60 -2.68 6.36
CA LYS A 48 -6.62 -1.64 6.62
C LYS A 48 -7.81 -2.21 7.40
N ALA A 49 -8.26 -3.43 7.07
CA ALA A 49 -9.38 -4.09 7.74
C ALA A 49 -9.08 -4.42 9.22
N LEU A 50 -7.80 -4.53 9.60
CA LEU A 50 -7.37 -4.70 10.99
C LEU A 50 -7.34 -3.37 11.78
N GLY A 51 -7.70 -2.25 11.16
CA GLY A 51 -7.77 -0.94 11.84
C GLY A 51 -6.43 -0.19 11.93
N VAL A 52 -5.35 -0.71 11.35
CA VAL A 52 -4.03 -0.04 11.34
C VAL A 52 -4.12 1.24 10.53
N LYS A 53 -3.79 2.39 11.12
CA LYS A 53 -3.89 3.70 10.48
C LYS A 53 -2.64 4.00 9.63
N MET A 54 -2.75 5.01 8.77
CA MET A 54 -1.59 5.58 8.07
C MET A 54 -0.98 6.65 8.99
N GLY A 55 0.35 6.82 8.98
CA GLY A 55 0.99 7.91 9.73
C GLY A 55 1.05 7.71 11.26
N THR A 56 0.76 6.50 11.75
CA THR A 56 1.04 6.06 13.12
C THR A 56 2.41 5.45 13.18
#